data_AF-A0A1W0E5U2-F1
#
_entry.id   AF-A0A1W0E5U2-F1
#
_cell.length_a   1.000
_cell.length_b   1.000
_cell.length_c   1.000
_cell.angle_alpha   90.00
_cell.angle_beta   90.00
_cell.angle_gamma   90.00
#
_symmetry.space_group_name_H-M   'P 1'
#
loop_
_entity.id
_entity.type
_entity.pdbx_description
1 polymer ?
#
loop_
_entity_poly.entity_id
_entity_poly.type
_entity_poly.pdbx_seq_one_letter_code
_entity_poly.pdbx_strand_id
1 'polypeptide(L)'
;MSCKNTNFIDKKICVVGCGGTGHELIKILINYTKNITIIDSDKIEITNLNRQFWFSKETCSMPKAEVIGKKLNIEYKVAFIQNFKSDFLNKFKIVFLCVDNIKTRMDVNLMFIQSKCNLLVDLGVEGYACHIKKVENNSTSCLYCIKDIYKIENTEPLCSLSFFKQINLENRTKALKSLIFELQNEYDEFIVDSKITEIFNSKVNKMDLRTNEKEVYELRNTIVPSIACVNAICACLAVKIITDESNDFYFYDGSKTIYLAKEKIKKDDNCIVCKSFENI
;
A
#
# COMPACT_ATOMS: atom_id res chain seq x y z
N MET A 1 11.59 31.34 -0.08
CA MET A 1 11.63 30.34 1.02
C MET A 1 12.67 29.30 0.66
N SER A 2 13.86 29.37 1.25
CA SER A 2 14.87 28.33 1.09
C SER A 2 14.39 27.07 1.80
N CYS A 3 14.11 26.01 1.04
CA CYS A 3 13.92 24.68 1.60
C CYS A 3 15.21 24.30 2.34
N LYS A 4 15.17 24.22 3.67
CA LYS A 4 16.25 23.60 4.45
C LYS A 4 16.44 22.17 3.92
N ASN A 5 17.59 21.97 3.26
CA ASN A 5 18.20 20.75 2.74
C ASN A 5 17.47 19.41 3.01
N THR A 6 16.50 19.04 2.16
CA THR A 6 16.29 17.62 1.81
C THR A 6 17.45 17.17 0.91
N ASN A 7 18.68 17.13 1.43
CA ASN A 7 19.81 16.69 0.61
C ASN A 7 19.73 15.16 0.43
N PHE A 8 19.23 14.72 -0.71
CA PHE A 8 19.21 13.32 -1.14
C PHE A 8 20.46 12.92 -1.93
N ILE A 9 21.32 13.88 -2.32
CA ILE A 9 22.41 13.67 -3.30
C ILE A 9 23.36 12.56 -2.83
N ASP A 10 23.71 12.52 -1.54
CA ASP A 10 24.65 11.53 -0.99
C ASP A 10 23.98 10.33 -0.32
N LYS A 11 22.63 10.27 -0.33
CA LYS A 11 21.88 9.23 0.39
C LYS A 11 21.53 8.08 -0.55
N LYS A 12 21.90 6.85 -0.16
CA LYS A 12 21.36 5.62 -0.77
C LYS A 12 19.91 5.45 -0.34
N ILE A 13 18.99 5.42 -1.31
CA ILE A 13 17.55 5.32 -1.08
C ILE A 13 17.06 3.95 -1.57
N CYS A 14 16.22 3.29 -0.79
CA CYS A 14 15.47 2.12 -1.24
C CYS A 14 13.98 2.48 -1.36
N VAL A 15 13.34 2.05 -2.45
CA VAL A 15 11.88 2.09 -2.60
C VAL A 15 11.37 0.66 -2.75
N VAL A 16 10.53 0.23 -1.81
CA VAL A 16 9.89 -1.08 -1.81
C VAL A 16 8.45 -0.92 -2.30
N GLY A 17 8.14 -1.53 -3.43
CA GLY A 17 6.90 -1.31 -4.18
C GLY A 17 7.03 -0.18 -5.20
N CYS A 18 6.82 -0.50 -6.47
CA CYS A 18 6.92 0.41 -7.61
C CYS A 18 5.55 0.72 -8.23
N GLY A 19 4.46 0.16 -7.72
CA GLY A 19 3.10 0.45 -8.16
C GLY A 19 2.55 1.75 -7.56
N GLY A 20 1.63 2.40 -8.28
CA GLY A 20 0.84 3.54 -7.78
C GLY A 20 1.66 4.64 -7.13
N THR A 21 1.72 4.63 -5.79
CA THR A 21 2.45 5.62 -4.98
C THR A 21 3.96 5.51 -5.15
N GLY A 22 4.51 4.28 -5.24
CA GLY A 22 5.94 4.09 -5.50
C GLY A 22 6.35 4.67 -6.86
N HIS A 23 5.48 4.50 -7.85
CA HIS A 23 5.65 5.05 -9.21
C HIS A 23 5.80 6.58 -9.21
N GLU A 24 4.92 7.27 -8.48
CA GLU A 24 4.94 8.72 -8.31
C GLU A 24 6.13 9.19 -7.47
N LEU A 25 6.47 8.46 -6.41
CA LEU A 25 7.60 8.77 -5.54
C LEU A 25 8.94 8.69 -6.29
N ILE A 26 9.15 7.64 -7.09
CA ILE A 26 10.38 7.48 -7.88
C ILE A 26 10.52 8.64 -8.89
N LYS A 27 9.41 9.10 -9.51
CA LYS A 27 9.42 10.30 -10.37
C LYS A 27 9.93 11.52 -9.61
N ILE A 28 9.55 11.71 -8.35
CA ILE A 28 10.02 12.85 -7.56
C ILE A 28 11.50 12.67 -7.21
N LEU A 29 11.88 11.50 -6.68
CA LEU A 29 13.23 11.21 -6.19
C LEU A 29 14.31 11.32 -7.27
N ILE A 30 14.02 10.94 -8.53
CA ILE A 30 15.00 10.97 -9.61
C ILE A 30 15.47 12.39 -9.97
N ASN A 31 14.69 13.42 -9.62
CA ASN A 31 15.11 14.82 -9.77
C ASN A 31 16.17 15.23 -8.74
N TYR A 32 16.37 14.44 -7.68
CA TYR A 32 17.32 14.74 -6.61
C TYR A 32 18.55 13.80 -6.62
N THR A 33 18.39 12.53 -6.98
CA THR A 33 19.49 11.56 -7.02
C THR A 33 19.18 10.35 -7.89
N LYS A 34 20.22 9.71 -8.44
CA LYS A 34 20.15 8.37 -9.08
C LYS A 34 20.53 7.23 -8.14
N ASN A 35 20.93 7.54 -6.90
CA ASN A 35 21.36 6.54 -5.91
C ASN A 35 20.14 5.86 -5.25
N ILE A 36 19.30 5.28 -6.09
CA ILE A 36 18.01 4.68 -5.75
C ILE A 36 18.06 3.20 -6.14
N THR A 37 17.65 2.33 -5.22
CA THR A 37 17.40 0.92 -5.48
C THR A 37 15.91 0.65 -5.31
N ILE A 38 15.26 0.17 -6.37
CA ILE A 38 13.84 -0.18 -6.34
C ILE A 38 13.64 -1.69 -6.23
N ILE A 39 12.62 -2.12 -5.49
CA ILE A 39 12.32 -3.54 -5.25
C ILE A 39 10.84 -3.77 -5.47
N ASP A 40 10.50 -4.67 -6.39
CA ASP A 40 9.11 -5.06 -6.67
C ASP A 40 9.10 -6.46 -7.28
N SER A 41 8.19 -7.33 -6.82
CA SER A 41 7.98 -8.67 -7.36
C SER A 41 6.99 -8.72 -8.52
N ASP A 42 6.18 -7.67 -8.67
CA ASP A 42 5.02 -7.70 -9.54
C ASP A 42 5.38 -7.51 -11.00
N LYS A 43 4.50 -8.03 -11.84
CA LYS A 43 4.47 -7.75 -13.28
C LYS A 43 3.49 -6.64 -13.59
N ILE A 44 3.69 -6.00 -14.73
CA ILE A 44 2.82 -4.93 -15.23
C ILE A 44 1.52 -5.55 -15.75
N GLU A 45 0.39 -5.03 -15.26
CA GLU A 45 -0.94 -5.40 -15.75
C GLU A 45 -1.59 -4.26 -16.54
N ILE A 46 -2.54 -4.58 -17.42
CA ILE A 46 -3.25 -3.57 -18.20
C ILE A 46 -4.03 -2.58 -17.33
N THR A 47 -4.53 -3.05 -16.18
CA THR A 47 -5.22 -2.26 -15.16
C THR A 47 -4.31 -1.23 -14.50
N ASN A 48 -2.99 -1.35 -14.62
CA ASN A 48 -2.01 -0.43 -14.05
C ASN A 48 -1.82 0.81 -14.93
N LEU A 49 -2.07 0.71 -16.23
CA LEU A 49 -1.76 1.75 -17.22
C LEU A 49 -2.55 3.04 -17.01
N ASN A 50 -3.69 2.99 -16.31
CA ASN A 50 -4.50 4.16 -16.01
C ASN A 50 -3.82 5.15 -15.03
N ARG A 51 -2.78 4.72 -14.30
CA ARG A 51 -2.10 5.53 -13.26
C ARG A 51 -0.59 5.36 -13.20
N GLN A 52 -0.02 4.31 -13.81
CA GLN A 52 1.41 4.01 -13.76
C GLN A 52 2.07 4.36 -15.10
N PHE A 53 2.27 5.66 -15.31
CA PHE A 53 2.60 6.32 -16.57
C PHE A 53 3.99 5.98 -17.17
N TRP A 54 4.77 5.06 -16.59
CA TRP A 54 6.03 4.59 -17.21
C TRP A 54 5.84 3.32 -18.00
N PHE A 55 4.69 2.68 -17.82
CA PHE A 55 4.29 1.46 -18.48
C PHE A 55 3.42 1.76 -19.68
N SER A 56 3.50 0.86 -20.64
CA SER A 56 2.70 0.86 -21.86
C SER A 56 2.18 -0.55 -22.14
N LYS A 57 1.34 -0.69 -23.15
CA LYS A 57 0.80 -2.01 -23.56
C LYS A 57 1.92 -2.98 -23.92
N GLU A 58 2.98 -2.49 -24.54
CA GLU A 58 4.15 -3.28 -24.97
C GLU A 58 4.95 -3.83 -23.79
N THR A 59 4.88 -3.17 -22.62
CA THR A 59 5.58 -3.60 -21.40
C THR A 59 4.74 -4.49 -20.49
N CYS A 60 3.49 -4.79 -20.86
CA CYS A 60 2.63 -5.66 -20.06
C CYS A 60 3.28 -7.04 -19.85
N SER A 61 3.04 -7.65 -18.69
CA SER A 61 3.63 -8.91 -18.23
C SER A 61 5.15 -8.88 -17.92
N MET A 62 5.84 -7.76 -18.17
CA MET A 62 7.23 -7.57 -17.74
C MET A 62 7.28 -7.16 -16.26
N PRO A 63 8.37 -7.43 -15.52
CA PRO A 63 8.51 -6.99 -14.14
C PRO A 63 8.54 -5.46 -14.00
N LYS A 64 7.74 -4.90 -13.08
CA LYS A 64 7.63 -3.45 -12.84
C LYS A 64 8.99 -2.82 -12.54
N ALA A 65 9.71 -3.40 -11.57
CA ALA A 65 11.02 -2.90 -11.13
C ALA A 65 12.06 -2.92 -12.27
N GLU A 66 12.03 -3.94 -13.13
CA GLU A 66 12.98 -4.03 -14.25
C GLU A 66 12.74 -2.93 -15.29
N VAL A 67 11.48 -2.74 -15.70
CA VAL A 67 11.12 -1.72 -16.70
C VAL A 67 11.48 -0.32 -16.21
N ILE A 68 11.13 0.01 -14.96
CA ILE A 68 11.44 1.30 -14.32
C ILE A 68 12.95 1.49 -14.17
N GLY A 69 13.64 0.48 -13.64
CA GLY A 69 15.08 0.53 -13.37
C GLY A 69 15.91 0.74 -14.64
N LYS A 70 15.60 -0.03 -15.70
CA LYS A 70 16.24 0.15 -17.01
C LYS A 70 15.95 1.52 -17.61
N LYS A 71 14.69 1.98 -17.56
CA LYS A 71 14.26 3.25 -18.16
C LYS A 71 14.97 4.46 -17.54
N LEU A 72 15.21 4.46 -16.23
CA LEU A 72 15.91 5.57 -15.56
C LEU A 72 17.41 5.39 -15.40
N ASN A 73 17.92 4.18 -15.65
CA ASN A 73 19.27 3.77 -15.30
C ASN A 73 19.52 3.89 -13.78
N ILE A 74 18.74 3.18 -12.97
CA ILE A 74 18.89 3.02 -11.51
C ILE A 74 18.92 1.53 -11.12
N GLU A 75 19.40 1.20 -9.91
CA GLU A 75 19.44 -0.19 -9.46
C GLU A 75 18.01 -0.71 -9.20
N TYR A 76 17.75 -1.97 -9.59
CA TYR A 76 16.48 -2.62 -9.34
C TYR A 76 16.67 -4.07 -8.90
N LYS A 77 15.68 -4.61 -8.17
CA LYS A 77 15.57 -6.03 -7.83
C LYS A 77 14.16 -6.52 -8.08
N VAL A 78 14.01 -7.55 -8.91
CA VAL A 78 12.74 -8.25 -9.11
C VAL A 78 12.62 -9.34 -8.05
N ALA A 79 12.10 -8.99 -6.87
CA ALA A 79 12.04 -9.88 -5.72
C ALA A 79 11.03 -9.39 -4.68
N PHE A 80 10.51 -10.32 -3.88
CA PHE A 80 9.86 -10.00 -2.62
C PHE A 80 10.91 -9.47 -1.64
N ILE A 81 10.58 -8.38 -0.92
CA ILE A 81 11.49 -7.80 0.09
C ILE A 81 11.79 -8.81 1.22
N GLN A 82 10.87 -9.72 1.50
CA GLN A 82 11.00 -10.81 2.46
C GLN A 82 12.13 -11.80 2.12
N ASN A 83 12.60 -11.83 0.86
CA ASN A 83 13.71 -12.69 0.47
C ASN A 83 15.07 -12.16 0.98
N PHE A 84 15.11 -10.95 1.53
CA PHE A 84 16.31 -10.33 2.08
C PHE A 84 16.29 -10.36 3.61
N LYS A 85 17.48 -10.44 4.22
CA LYS A 85 17.66 -10.28 5.67
C LYS A 85 17.68 -8.80 6.06
N SER A 86 17.46 -8.48 7.35
CA SER A 86 17.49 -7.11 7.89
C SER A 86 18.76 -6.33 7.49
N ASP A 87 19.92 -6.99 7.47
CA ASP A 87 21.20 -6.38 7.09
C ASP A 87 21.24 -5.84 5.66
N PHE A 88 20.34 -6.29 4.79
CA PHE A 88 20.19 -5.69 3.46
C PHE A 88 19.85 -4.20 3.55
N LEU A 89 19.02 -3.82 4.53
CA LEU A 89 18.61 -2.42 4.73
C LEU A 89 19.75 -1.53 5.22
N ASN A 90 20.84 -2.10 5.78
CA ASN A 90 22.02 -1.34 6.23
C ASN A 90 22.72 -0.57 5.10
N LYS A 91 22.46 -0.94 3.84
CA LYS A 91 23.01 -0.26 2.65
C LYS A 91 22.36 1.09 2.39
N PHE A 92 21.18 1.35 2.97
CA PHE A 92 20.35 2.51 2.68
C PHE A 92 20.27 3.46 3.87
N LYS A 93 20.16 4.75 3.56
CA LYS A 93 19.88 5.78 4.56
C LYS A 93 18.39 5.98 4.76
N ILE A 94 17.60 5.80 3.72
CA ILE A 94 16.15 5.95 3.72
C ILE A 94 15.54 4.77 2.97
N VAL A 95 14.53 4.16 3.57
CA VAL A 95 13.66 3.17 2.93
C VAL A 95 12.27 3.77 2.83
N PHE A 96 11.72 3.83 1.62
CA PHE A 96 10.31 4.14 1.40
C PHE A 96 9.54 2.85 1.15
N LEU A 97 8.44 2.68 1.86
CA LEU A 97 7.60 1.49 1.83
C LEU A 97 6.25 1.85 1.19
N CYS A 98 6.08 1.43 -0.06
CA CYS A 98 4.95 1.74 -0.93
C CYS A 98 4.20 0.46 -1.33
N VAL A 99 3.98 -0.44 -0.37
CA VAL A 99 3.30 -1.74 -0.59
C VAL A 99 1.81 -1.63 -0.28
N ASP A 100 1.00 -2.57 -0.75
CA ASP A 100 -0.44 -2.58 -0.53
C ASP A 100 -0.86 -3.48 0.65
N ASN A 101 -0.09 -4.50 0.96
CA ASN A 101 -0.45 -5.51 1.95
C ASN A 101 0.21 -5.28 3.33
N ILE A 102 -0.58 -5.51 4.38
CA ILE A 102 -0.18 -5.30 5.78
C ILE A 102 0.95 -6.23 6.20
N LYS A 103 0.95 -7.47 5.70
CA LYS A 103 1.99 -8.47 6.02
C LYS A 103 3.38 -7.95 5.64
N THR A 104 3.55 -7.49 4.40
CA THR A 104 4.83 -6.91 3.94
C THR A 104 5.19 -5.66 4.74
N ARG A 105 4.21 -4.83 5.12
CA ARG A 105 4.47 -3.69 6.01
C ARG A 105 5.08 -4.11 7.34
N MET A 106 4.53 -5.13 7.98
CA MET A 106 5.02 -5.64 9.26
C MET A 106 6.37 -6.34 9.12
N ASP A 107 6.58 -7.11 8.05
CA ASP A 107 7.87 -7.75 7.75
C ASP A 107 8.98 -6.69 7.62
N VAL A 108 8.75 -5.65 6.80
CA VAL A 108 9.73 -4.57 6.61
C VAL A 108 9.92 -3.75 7.88
N ASN A 109 8.87 -3.52 8.68
CA ASN A 109 8.98 -2.85 9.97
C ASN A 109 9.94 -3.61 10.91
N LEU A 110 9.83 -4.94 10.99
CA LEU A 110 10.73 -5.76 11.78
C LEU A 110 12.16 -5.73 11.22
N MET A 111 12.30 -5.89 9.90
CA MET A 111 13.61 -5.81 9.23
C MET A 111 14.29 -4.45 9.49
N PHE A 112 13.54 -3.35 9.46
CA PHE A 112 14.04 -2.00 9.68
C PHE A 112 14.57 -1.80 11.09
N ILE A 113 13.80 -2.23 12.10
CA ILE A 113 14.18 -2.10 13.52
C ILE A 113 15.45 -2.92 13.83
N GLN A 114 15.60 -4.08 13.19
CA GLN A 114 16.79 -4.93 13.30
C GLN A 114 17.98 -4.42 12.48
N SER A 115 17.79 -3.40 11.65
CA SER A 115 18.82 -2.84 10.77
C SER A 115 19.45 -1.59 11.36
N LYS A 116 20.57 -1.18 10.77
CA LYS A 116 21.23 0.12 11.01
C LYS A 116 20.69 1.23 10.09
N CYS A 117 19.62 0.98 9.35
CA CYS A 117 18.98 2.00 8.53
C CYS A 117 18.42 3.10 9.42
N ASN A 118 18.55 4.36 9.00
CA ASN A 118 18.21 5.51 9.83
C ASN A 118 16.71 5.84 9.77
N LEU A 119 16.10 5.68 8.59
CA LEU A 119 14.78 6.21 8.31
C LEU A 119 13.95 5.25 7.45
N LEU A 120 12.76 4.91 7.93
CA LEU A 120 11.71 4.25 7.18
C LEU A 120 10.56 5.24 6.99
N VAL A 121 10.00 5.30 5.79
CA VAL A 121 8.81 6.10 5.48
C VAL A 121 7.78 5.16 4.86
N ASP A 122 6.70 4.87 5.59
CA ASP A 122 5.55 4.09 5.09
C ASP A 122 4.54 5.02 4.43
N LEU A 123 4.00 4.58 3.30
CA LEU A 123 3.00 5.25 2.52
C LEU A 123 1.82 4.30 2.32
N GLY A 124 0.60 4.82 2.45
CA GLY A 124 -0.61 4.11 2.08
C GLY A 124 -1.60 5.04 1.40
N VAL A 125 -2.30 4.51 0.41
CA VAL A 125 -3.36 5.22 -0.32
C VAL A 125 -4.59 4.33 -0.35
N GLU A 126 -5.73 4.90 0.04
CA GLU A 126 -7.03 4.26 -0.06
C GLU A 126 -8.06 5.25 -0.61
N GLY A 127 -8.51 5.04 -1.84
CA GLY A 127 -9.47 5.93 -2.49
C GLY A 127 -8.97 7.37 -2.57
N TYR A 128 -9.67 8.27 -1.87
CA TYR A 128 -9.35 9.70 -1.79
C TYR A 128 -8.45 10.08 -0.60
N ALA A 129 -8.02 9.10 0.20
CA ALA A 129 -7.23 9.32 1.39
C ALA A 129 -5.83 8.70 1.26
N CYS A 130 -4.87 9.26 1.99
CA CYS A 130 -3.55 8.68 2.13
C CYS A 130 -2.93 8.99 3.49
N HIS A 131 -2.03 8.12 3.92
CA HIS A 131 -1.23 8.34 5.12
C HIS A 131 0.25 8.23 4.80
N ILE A 132 1.05 8.91 5.61
CA ILE A 132 2.50 8.87 5.58
C ILE A 132 2.98 8.72 7.00
N LYS A 133 3.74 7.67 7.29
CA LYS A 133 4.38 7.46 8.59
C LYS A 133 5.89 7.48 8.45
N LYS A 134 6.55 8.41 9.15
CA LYS A 134 7.99 8.45 9.32
C LYS A 134 8.38 7.64 10.56
N VAL A 135 9.31 6.72 10.42
CA VAL A 135 9.90 5.94 11.52
C VAL A 135 11.40 6.16 11.55
N GLU A 136 11.87 6.86 12.57
CA GLU A 136 13.29 6.99 12.89
C GLU A 136 13.67 5.89 13.87
N ASN A 137 14.74 5.16 13.54
CA ASN A 137 15.16 4.02 14.33
C ASN A 137 15.43 4.44 15.80
N ASN A 138 14.89 3.67 16.74
CA ASN A 138 14.90 3.91 18.20
C ASN A 138 14.28 5.24 18.71
N SER A 139 13.88 6.17 17.84
CA SER A 139 13.38 7.50 18.23
C SER A 139 11.84 7.57 18.25
N THR A 140 11.17 7.18 17.17
CA THR A 140 9.72 7.38 16.98
C THR A 140 8.91 6.09 17.16
N SER A 141 7.57 6.19 17.16
CA SER A 141 6.70 5.01 17.12
C SER A 141 6.87 4.21 15.82
N CYS A 142 6.94 2.88 15.89
CA CYS A 142 7.06 2.02 14.70
C CYS A 142 5.70 1.78 14.02
N LEU A 143 5.68 1.05 12.89
CA LEU A 143 4.44 0.78 12.16
C LEU A 143 3.46 -0.08 12.97
N TYR A 144 3.95 -0.93 13.88
CA TYR A 144 3.07 -1.72 14.74
C TYR A 144 2.31 -0.87 15.78
N CYS A 145 2.87 0.28 16.18
CA CYS A 145 2.19 1.22 17.09
C CYS A 145 0.91 1.81 16.46
N ILE A 146 0.86 1.86 15.13
CA ILE A 146 -0.28 2.38 14.36
C ILE A 146 -1.06 1.26 13.66
N LYS A 147 -0.88 -0.01 14.04
CA LYS A 147 -1.47 -1.16 13.33
C LYS A 147 -2.99 -1.05 13.09
N ASP A 148 -3.69 -0.36 13.97
CA ASP A 148 -5.14 -0.18 13.93
C ASP A 148 -5.59 0.72 12.78
N ILE A 149 -4.72 1.58 12.24
CA ILE A 149 -5.03 2.35 11.02
C ILE A 149 -5.09 1.46 9.78
N TYR A 150 -4.39 0.32 9.80
CA TYR A 150 -4.39 -0.64 8.70
C TYR A 150 -5.56 -1.63 8.80
N LYS A 151 -6.30 -1.64 9.93
CA LYS A 151 -7.46 -2.50 10.07
C LYS A 151 -8.55 -1.97 9.16
N ILE A 152 -8.82 -2.71 8.11
CA ILE A 152 -10.00 -2.55 7.26
C ILE A 152 -11.22 -2.59 8.19
N GLU A 153 -11.97 -1.50 8.28
CA GLU A 153 -13.30 -1.56 8.87
C GLU A 153 -14.14 -2.55 8.05
N ASN A 154 -14.62 -3.59 8.73
CA ASN A 154 -15.59 -4.62 8.29
C ASN A 154 -15.01 -5.87 7.62
N THR A 155 -14.40 -6.76 8.40
CA THR A 155 -14.65 -8.19 8.22
C THR A 155 -15.57 -8.65 9.36
N GLU A 156 -16.88 -8.57 9.13
CA GLU A 156 -17.79 -9.32 9.99
C GLU A 156 -17.58 -10.82 9.77
N PRO A 157 -17.54 -11.63 10.83
CA PRO A 157 -17.41 -13.08 10.72
C PRO A 157 -18.60 -13.69 9.95
N LEU A 158 -18.35 -14.78 9.22
CA LEU A 158 -19.28 -15.54 8.38
C LEU A 158 -20.64 -15.90 9.01
N CYS A 159 -20.73 -15.92 10.35
CA CYS A 159 -22.01 -16.02 11.06
C CYS A 159 -22.98 -14.85 10.76
N SER A 160 -22.57 -13.85 9.97
CA SER A 160 -23.40 -12.74 9.47
C SER A 160 -24.03 -12.97 8.09
N LEU A 161 -23.66 -14.00 7.32
CA LEU A 161 -24.42 -14.34 6.10
C LEU A 161 -25.82 -14.90 6.44
N SER A 162 -25.97 -15.51 7.61
CA SER A 162 -27.27 -15.88 8.19
C SER A 162 -28.06 -14.69 8.77
N PHE A 163 -27.43 -13.52 8.96
CA PHE A 163 -28.13 -12.27 9.33
C PHE A 163 -28.93 -11.71 8.17
N PHE A 164 -28.51 -11.92 6.92
CA PHE A 164 -29.32 -11.56 5.76
C PHE A 164 -30.39 -12.63 5.52
N LYS A 165 -31.36 -12.71 6.43
CA LYS A 165 -32.61 -13.46 6.22
C LYS A 165 -33.27 -13.11 4.87
N GLN A 166 -33.03 -11.89 4.39
CA GLN A 166 -33.39 -11.44 3.05
C GLN A 166 -32.39 -10.38 2.56
N ILE A 167 -31.89 -10.55 1.33
CA ILE A 167 -31.06 -9.54 0.65
C ILE A 167 -31.98 -8.44 0.10
N ASN A 168 -31.61 -7.18 0.33
CA ASN A 168 -32.31 -5.98 -0.14
C ASN A 168 -31.28 -4.94 -0.63
N LEU A 169 -31.73 -3.78 -1.14
CA LEU A 169 -30.83 -2.78 -1.71
C LEU A 169 -29.80 -2.24 -0.70
N GLU A 170 -30.15 -2.11 0.57
CA GLU A 170 -29.27 -1.55 1.60
C GLU A 170 -28.12 -2.50 1.98
N ASN A 171 -28.38 -3.81 1.92
CA ASN A 171 -27.43 -4.82 2.37
C ASN A 171 -26.77 -5.65 1.24
N ARG A 172 -27.26 -5.53 0.00
CA ARG A 172 -26.80 -6.28 -1.18
C ARG A 172 -25.29 -6.26 -1.36
N THR A 173 -24.69 -5.07 -1.39
CA THR A 173 -23.25 -4.93 -1.64
C THR A 173 -22.41 -5.57 -0.54
N LYS A 174 -22.87 -5.51 0.72
CA LYS A 174 -22.21 -6.15 1.85
C LYS A 174 -22.30 -7.68 1.75
N ALA A 175 -23.48 -8.21 1.42
CA ALA A 175 -23.68 -9.64 1.20
C ALA A 175 -22.80 -10.18 0.05
N LEU A 176 -22.70 -9.42 -1.05
CA LEU A 176 -21.87 -9.79 -2.20
C LEU A 176 -20.38 -9.81 -1.84
N LYS A 177 -19.87 -8.78 -1.16
CA LYS A 177 -18.47 -8.74 -0.68
C LYS A 177 -18.16 -9.90 0.26
N SER A 178 -19.08 -10.26 1.16
CA SER A 178 -18.91 -11.40 2.06
C SER A 178 -18.77 -12.72 1.31
N LEU A 179 -19.61 -12.94 0.28
CA LEU A 179 -19.57 -14.15 -0.55
C LEU A 179 -18.28 -14.22 -1.38
N ILE A 180 -17.85 -13.08 -1.93
CA ILE A 180 -16.57 -12.98 -2.65
C ILE A 180 -15.41 -13.39 -1.74
N PHE A 181 -15.36 -12.87 -0.51
CA PHE A 181 -14.28 -13.18 0.42
C PHE A 181 -14.17 -14.67 0.77
N GLU A 182 -15.31 -15.35 0.87
CA GLU A 182 -15.40 -16.79 1.15
C GLU A 182 -14.89 -17.62 -0.04
N LEU A 183 -15.44 -17.36 -1.23
CA LEU A 183 -15.23 -18.24 -2.39
C LEU A 183 -13.99 -17.90 -3.22
N GLN A 184 -13.38 -16.72 -3.04
CA GLN A 184 -12.24 -16.29 -3.86
C GLN A 184 -11.02 -17.23 -3.79
N ASN A 185 -10.88 -18.00 -2.71
CA ASN A 185 -9.78 -18.96 -2.51
C ASN A 185 -10.20 -20.42 -2.76
N GLU A 186 -11.50 -20.69 -2.99
CA GLU A 186 -12.02 -22.04 -3.20
C GLU A 186 -12.00 -22.46 -4.67
N TYR A 187 -12.02 -21.51 -5.59
CA TYR A 187 -12.10 -21.74 -7.02
C TYR A 187 -10.90 -21.16 -7.77
N ASP A 188 -10.57 -21.76 -8.92
CA ASP A 188 -9.59 -21.20 -9.84
C ASP A 188 -9.98 -19.80 -10.30
N GLU A 189 -8.98 -18.94 -10.43
CA GLU A 189 -9.12 -17.52 -10.79
C GLU A 189 -9.92 -17.29 -12.09
N PHE A 190 -9.90 -18.26 -13.01
CA PHE A 190 -10.61 -18.19 -14.29
C PHE A 190 -12.13 -18.41 -14.18
N ILE A 191 -12.60 -19.10 -13.13
CA ILE A 191 -14.02 -19.48 -12.99
C ILE A 191 -14.68 -18.86 -11.75
N VAL A 192 -13.88 -18.32 -10.83
CA VAL A 192 -14.33 -17.82 -9.53
C VAL A 192 -15.41 -16.74 -9.67
N ASP A 193 -15.25 -15.80 -10.60
CA ASP A 193 -16.20 -14.69 -10.80
C ASP A 193 -17.56 -15.20 -11.32
N SER A 194 -17.54 -16.20 -12.22
CA SER A 194 -18.75 -16.84 -12.75
C SER A 194 -19.48 -17.62 -11.67
N LYS A 195 -18.74 -18.38 -10.85
CA LYS A 195 -19.31 -19.16 -9.74
C LYS A 195 -19.93 -18.28 -8.66
N ILE A 196 -19.25 -17.20 -8.26
CA ILE A 196 -19.79 -16.24 -7.30
C ILE A 196 -21.06 -15.58 -7.86
N THR A 197 -21.06 -15.21 -9.15
CA THR A 197 -22.23 -14.63 -9.81
C THR A 197 -23.43 -15.58 -9.79
N GLU A 198 -23.22 -16.85 -10.15
CA GLU A 198 -24.25 -17.91 -10.11
C GLU A 198 -24.83 -18.08 -8.71
N ILE A 199 -23.97 -18.24 -7.70
CA ILE A 199 -24.37 -18.46 -6.31
C ILE A 199 -25.11 -17.26 -5.75
N PHE A 200 -24.62 -16.04 -5.97
CA PHE A 200 -25.29 -14.83 -5.49
C PHE A 200 -26.68 -14.66 -6.12
N ASN A 201 -26.77 -14.85 -7.44
CA ASN A 201 -28.03 -14.70 -8.17
C ASN A 201 -29.07 -15.77 -7.82
N SER A 202 -28.65 -16.96 -7.39
CA SER A 202 -29.57 -17.99 -6.85
C SER A 202 -30.21 -17.61 -5.51
N LYS A 203 -29.57 -16.72 -4.74
CA LYS A 203 -30.03 -16.25 -3.42
C LYS A 203 -30.94 -15.00 -3.50
N VAL A 204 -31.09 -14.40 -4.69
CA VAL A 204 -31.92 -13.20 -4.90
C VAL A 204 -32.98 -13.40 -5.98
N ASN A 205 -34.24 -13.14 -5.62
CA ASN A 205 -35.37 -13.32 -6.53
C ASN A 205 -35.65 -12.10 -7.40
N LYS A 206 -35.31 -10.89 -6.92
CA LYS A 206 -35.55 -9.65 -7.66
C LYS A 206 -34.39 -9.32 -8.58
N MET A 207 -34.70 -8.88 -9.79
CA MET A 207 -33.72 -8.63 -10.85
C MET A 207 -32.81 -7.43 -10.56
N ASP A 208 -33.31 -6.42 -9.84
CA ASP A 208 -32.56 -5.25 -9.35
C ASP A 208 -31.52 -5.59 -8.27
N LEU A 209 -31.63 -6.77 -7.64
CA LEU A 209 -30.66 -7.24 -6.65
C LEU A 209 -29.58 -8.14 -7.23
N ARG A 210 -29.72 -8.61 -8.47
CA ARG A 210 -28.74 -9.51 -9.11
C ARG A 210 -27.39 -8.82 -9.33
N THR A 211 -26.35 -9.63 -9.44
CA THR A 211 -24.98 -9.22 -9.80
C THR A 211 -24.60 -9.80 -11.17
N ASN A 212 -23.47 -9.36 -11.70
CA ASN A 212 -22.86 -9.90 -12.91
C ASN A 212 -21.35 -10.11 -12.69
N GLU A 213 -20.71 -10.88 -13.58
CA GLU A 213 -19.28 -11.22 -13.46
C GLU A 213 -18.37 -9.99 -13.41
N LYS A 214 -18.74 -8.90 -14.11
CA LYS A 214 -17.97 -7.66 -14.09
C LYS A 214 -17.99 -7.01 -12.70
N GLU A 215 -19.16 -6.89 -12.08
CA GLU A 215 -19.27 -6.34 -10.73
C GLU A 215 -18.54 -7.22 -9.70
N VAL A 216 -18.66 -8.55 -9.83
CA VAL A 216 -17.93 -9.49 -8.99
C VAL A 216 -16.42 -9.31 -9.15
N TYR A 217 -15.93 -9.24 -10.38
CA TYR A 217 -14.52 -9.00 -10.68
C TYR A 217 -14.04 -7.67 -10.07
N GLU A 218 -14.81 -6.58 -10.23
CA GLU A 218 -14.45 -5.26 -9.69
C GLU A 218 -14.40 -5.25 -8.15
N LEU A 219 -15.32 -5.96 -7.50
CA LEU A 219 -15.37 -6.09 -6.04
C LEU A 219 -14.33 -7.08 -5.51
N ARG A 220 -14.07 -8.21 -6.19
CA ARG A 220 -13.04 -9.19 -5.81
C ARG A 220 -11.67 -8.59 -5.92
N ASN A 221 -11.41 -7.92 -7.03
CA ASN A 221 -10.15 -7.22 -7.23
C ASN A 221 -10.15 -5.86 -6.54
N THR A 222 -11.08 -5.62 -5.57
CA THR A 222 -11.45 -4.34 -4.93
C THR A 222 -10.42 -3.33 -5.36
N ILE A 223 -10.66 -2.70 -6.50
CA ILE A 223 -9.75 -1.68 -6.98
C ILE A 223 -9.97 -0.58 -5.97
N VAL A 224 -9.17 -0.57 -4.90
CA VAL A 224 -8.96 0.60 -4.08
C VAL A 224 -8.77 1.69 -5.11
N PRO A 225 -9.71 2.65 -5.26
CA PRO A 225 -9.64 3.59 -6.35
C PRO A 225 -8.32 4.32 -6.19
N SER A 226 -7.31 3.89 -6.92
CA SER A 226 -5.96 4.37 -6.73
C SER A 226 -5.87 5.53 -7.70
N ILE A 227 -6.36 6.66 -7.21
CA ILE A 227 -6.50 7.86 -8.02
C ILE A 227 -5.09 8.42 -8.21
N ALA A 228 -4.70 8.64 -9.47
CA ALA A 228 -3.37 9.14 -9.79
C ALA A 228 -3.01 10.41 -8.98
N CYS A 229 -3.99 11.30 -8.76
CA CYS A 229 -3.77 12.52 -7.97
C CYS A 229 -3.45 12.24 -6.50
N VAL A 230 -4.11 11.27 -5.85
CA VAL A 230 -3.86 10.94 -4.43
C VAL A 230 -2.52 10.25 -4.27
N ASN A 231 -2.12 9.39 -5.22
CA ASN A 231 -0.78 8.82 -5.26
C ASN A 231 0.30 9.92 -5.37
N ALA A 232 0.08 10.92 -6.23
CA ALA A 232 1.00 12.04 -6.38
C ALA A 232 1.06 12.91 -5.11
N ILE A 233 -0.08 13.19 -4.47
CA ILE A 233 -0.15 13.91 -3.19
C ILE A 233 0.62 13.13 -2.10
N CYS A 234 0.36 11.83 -1.98
CA CYS A 234 1.02 10.96 -1.01
C CYS A 234 2.55 10.96 -1.20
N ALA A 235 3.02 10.81 -2.44
CA ALA A 235 4.44 10.86 -2.78
C ALA A 235 5.09 12.20 -2.42
N CYS A 236 4.42 13.33 -2.69
CA CYS A 236 4.89 14.67 -2.30
C CYS A 236 4.99 14.82 -0.78
N LEU A 237 3.96 14.38 -0.05
CA LEU A 237 3.93 14.42 1.41
C LEU A 237 5.01 13.54 2.05
N ALA A 238 5.33 12.39 1.43
CA ALA A 238 6.40 11.50 1.87
C ALA A 238 7.79 12.11 1.73
N VAL A 239 8.03 12.92 0.70
CA VAL A 239 9.28 13.70 0.62
C VAL A 239 9.28 14.82 1.67
N LYS A 240 8.14 15.47 1.90
CA LYS A 240 8.02 16.57 2.85
C LYS A 240 8.27 16.15 4.30
N ILE A 241 7.72 15.00 4.73
CA ILE A 241 7.79 14.54 6.13
C ILE A 241 9.23 14.28 6.60
N ILE A 242 10.16 13.98 5.68
CA ILE A 242 11.57 13.69 6.01
C ILE A 242 12.25 14.86 6.72
N THR A 243 11.82 16.09 6.45
CA THR A 243 12.34 17.31 7.11
C THR A 243 11.42 17.86 8.20
N ASP A 244 10.32 17.18 8.49
CA ASP A 244 9.47 17.54 9.62
C ASP A 244 10.04 16.94 10.90
N GLU A 245 10.52 17.79 11.79
CA GLU A 245 11.05 17.42 13.11
C GLU A 245 9.94 17.34 14.17
N SER A 246 8.81 17.99 13.93
CA SER A 246 7.69 18.09 14.86
C SER A 246 6.73 16.92 14.73
N ASN A 247 6.52 16.43 13.51
CA ASN A 247 5.53 15.41 13.19
C ASN A 247 6.17 14.19 12.55
N ASP A 248 5.60 13.03 12.83
CA ASP A 248 6.03 11.75 12.26
C ASP A 248 4.89 11.00 11.55
N PHE A 249 3.70 11.60 11.50
CA PHE A 249 2.55 11.07 10.77
C PHE A 249 1.78 12.18 10.07
N TYR A 250 1.48 11.98 8.79
CA TYR A 250 0.55 12.81 8.03
C TYR A 250 -0.63 11.97 7.56
N PHE A 251 -1.81 12.57 7.56
CA PHE A 251 -3.02 11.98 6.98
C PHE A 251 -3.72 13.01 6.10
N TYR A 252 -4.05 12.62 4.88
CA TYR A 252 -4.79 13.41 3.92
C TYR A 252 -6.08 12.70 3.57
N ASP A 253 -7.19 13.45 3.49
CA ASP A 253 -8.47 12.97 2.98
C ASP A 253 -9.08 14.02 2.05
N GLY A 254 -9.37 13.61 0.81
CA GLY A 254 -10.01 14.44 -0.21
C GLY A 254 -11.43 13.99 -0.56
N SER A 255 -12.07 13.11 0.21
CA SER A 255 -13.36 12.49 -0.13
C SER A 255 -14.56 13.45 -0.07
N LYS A 256 -14.54 14.42 0.85
CA LYS A 256 -15.60 15.43 1.02
C LYS A 256 -15.05 16.86 0.91
N THR A 257 -14.10 17.17 1.79
CA THR A 257 -13.39 18.43 1.86
C THR A 257 -11.91 18.12 2.03
N ILE A 258 -11.03 18.91 1.43
CA ILE A 258 -9.58 18.70 1.56
C ILE A 258 -9.19 18.86 3.03
N TYR A 259 -8.72 17.77 3.62
CA TYR A 259 -8.24 17.71 5.00
C TYR A 259 -6.80 17.19 5.02
N LEU A 260 -5.93 17.83 5.81
CA LEU A 260 -4.56 17.41 6.05
C LEU A 260 -4.25 17.53 7.55
N ALA A 261 -4.08 16.40 8.21
CA ALA A 261 -3.61 16.30 9.58
C ALA A 261 -2.10 16.03 9.63
N LYS A 262 -1.45 16.60 10.66
CA LYS A 262 -0.04 16.34 10.97
C LYS A 262 0.07 16.10 12.46
N GLU A 263 0.60 14.94 12.81
CA GLU A 263 0.61 14.47 14.18
C GLU A 263 1.98 13.89 14.54
N LYS A 264 2.28 13.91 15.84
CA LYS A 264 3.37 13.15 16.43
C LYS A 264 2.78 11.97 17.19
N ILE A 265 2.94 10.77 16.65
CA ILE A 265 2.36 9.57 17.25
C ILE A 265 3.21 9.14 18.43
N LYS A 266 2.57 8.97 19.60
CA LYS A 266 3.21 8.41 20.78
C LYS A 266 3.52 6.92 20.56
N LYS A 267 4.69 6.47 21.02
CA LYS A 267 4.99 5.03 21.12
C LYS A 267 3.91 4.36 21.98
N ASP A 268 3.37 3.24 21.49
CA ASP A 268 2.45 2.41 22.26
C ASP A 268 3.25 1.67 23.35
N ASP A 269 2.88 1.93 24.61
CA ASP A 269 3.52 1.35 25.80
C ASP A 269 3.35 -0.18 25.86
N ASN A 270 2.51 -0.79 25.01
CA ASN A 270 2.33 -2.23 24.85
C ASN A 270 2.84 -2.78 23.51
N CYS A 271 3.57 -1.97 22.74
CA CYS A 271 4.11 -2.39 21.45
C CYS A 271 5.16 -3.51 21.64
N ILE A 272 4.78 -4.74 21.28
CA ILE A 272 5.67 -5.91 21.34
C ILE A 272 6.93 -5.71 20.49
N VAL A 273 6.81 -4.96 19.39
CA VAL A 273 7.94 -4.71 18.50
C VAL A 273 8.91 -3.74 19.14
N CYS A 274 8.47 -2.57 19.59
CA CYS A 274 9.37 -1.59 20.22
C CYS A 274 10.07 -2.18 21.46
N LYS A 275 9.34 -2.90 22.32
CA LYS A 275 9.90 -3.52 23.53
C LYS A 275 10.96 -4.57 23.27
N SER A 276 10.81 -5.36 22.21
CA SER A 276 11.73 -6.45 21.90
C SER A 276 13.14 -5.96 21.51
N PHE A 277 13.27 -4.68 21.17
CA PHE A 277 14.51 -4.09 20.64
C PHE A 277 14.97 -2.86 21.45
N GLU A 278 14.41 -2.62 22.65
CA GLU A 278 14.87 -1.55 23.56
C GLU A 278 16.26 -1.81 24.18
N ASN A 279 16.80 -3.05 24.05
CA ASN A 279 18.04 -3.49 24.68
C ASN A 279 19.13 -3.97 23.69
N ILE A 280 19.02 -3.64 22.39
CA ILE A 280 20.01 -3.99 21.35
C ILE A 280 20.64 -2.70 20.79
#